data_AF-A0A9J7IYH4-F1
#
_entry.id   AF-A0A9J7IYH4-F1
#
_cell.length_a   1.000
_cell.length_b   1.000
_cell.length_c   1.000
_cell.angle_alpha   90.00
_cell.angle_beta   90.00
_cell.angle_gamma   90.00
#
_symmetry.space_group_name_H-M   'P 1'
#
loop_
_entity.id
_entity.type
_entity.pdbx_description
1 polymer ?
#
loop_
_entity_poly.entity_id
_entity_poly.type
_entity_poly.pdbx_seq_one_letter_code
_entity_poly.pdbx_strand_id
1 'polypeptide(L)'
;MSYPALRQPKNLKINEKSKTAVFNEPQNFLIVTLKDGKKLVVSSDTYHGILTAGELYRCVFCETEMARDLICKERHKASENHRKILEGYPHVDEFKENLLRKLSTSGHYCTVCNVVVMTNYAYRHIEGHSHRLELDKAQSRALSYKPSY
;
A
#
# COMPACT_ATOMS: atom_id res chain seq x y z
N MET A 1 3.03 -50.61 1.82
CA MET A 1 2.23 -49.90 2.84
C MET A 1 1.61 -48.68 2.19
N SER A 2 0.29 -48.69 1.99
CA SER A 2 -0.45 -47.66 1.25
C SER A 2 -0.92 -46.55 2.20
N TYR A 3 -0.51 -45.31 1.94
CA TYR A 3 -0.99 -44.15 2.68
C TYR A 3 -2.52 -43.99 2.49
N PRO A 4 -3.28 -43.64 3.55
CA PRO A 4 -4.71 -43.40 3.40
C PRO A 4 -4.95 -42.10 2.61
N ALA A 5 -5.88 -42.16 1.67
CA ALA A 5 -6.29 -41.00 0.87
C ALA A 5 -6.81 -39.87 1.78
N LEU A 6 -6.14 -38.72 1.73
CA LEU A 6 -6.59 -37.49 2.39
C LEU A 6 -7.99 -37.14 1.86
N ARG A 7 -9.00 -37.23 2.71
CA ARG A 7 -10.36 -36.78 2.40
C ARG A 7 -10.31 -35.27 2.20
N GLN A 8 -10.44 -34.81 0.96
CA GLN A 8 -10.75 -33.40 0.69
C GLN A 8 -12.14 -33.08 1.28
N PRO A 9 -12.31 -32.01 2.07
CA PRO A 9 -13.62 -31.61 2.52
C PRO A 9 -14.50 -31.25 1.31
N LYS A 10 -15.67 -31.89 1.23
CA LYS A 10 -16.70 -31.61 0.23
C LYS A 10 -17.14 -30.15 0.35
N ASN A 11 -16.96 -29.40 -0.73
CA ASN A 11 -17.64 -28.13 -1.05
C ASN A 11 -18.04 -27.28 0.18
N LEU A 12 -17.06 -26.63 0.78
CA LEU A 12 -17.32 -25.45 1.60
C LEU A 12 -17.82 -24.35 0.64
N LYS A 13 -19.15 -24.24 0.50
CA LYS A 13 -19.79 -23.03 -0.02
C LYS A 13 -19.57 -21.92 1.00
N ILE A 14 -18.38 -21.35 1.02
CA ILE A 14 -18.10 -20.11 1.74
C ILE A 14 -18.83 -19.02 0.98
N ASN A 15 -20.02 -18.71 1.46
CA ASN A 15 -20.76 -17.52 1.07
C ASN A 15 -20.09 -16.34 1.80
N GLU A 16 -18.93 -15.92 1.31
CA GLU A 16 -18.25 -14.70 1.79
C GLU A 16 -19.02 -13.49 1.26
N LYS A 17 -20.15 -13.21 1.90
CA LYS A 17 -20.73 -11.87 1.89
C LYS A 17 -19.86 -10.98 2.79
N SER A 18 -18.61 -10.72 2.41
CA SER A 18 -17.93 -9.54 2.91
C SER A 18 -18.51 -8.36 2.16
N LYS A 19 -19.63 -7.83 2.68
CA LYS A 19 -20.01 -6.45 2.37
C LYS A 19 -18.91 -5.58 2.97
N THR A 20 -17.83 -5.37 2.23
CA THR A 20 -16.90 -4.28 2.48
C THR A 20 -17.75 -3.03 2.34
N ALA A 21 -18.18 -2.47 3.47
CA ALA A 21 -18.76 -1.14 3.47
C ALA A 21 -17.71 -0.24 2.80
N VAL A 22 -18.02 0.20 1.58
CA VAL A 22 -17.16 1.12 0.84
C VAL A 22 -17.31 2.46 1.53
N PHE A 23 -16.50 2.67 2.57
CA PHE A 23 -16.37 3.97 3.20
C PHE A 23 -15.67 4.88 2.17
N ASN A 24 -16.45 5.75 1.53
CA ASN A 24 -15.93 6.79 0.65
C ASN A 24 -15.24 7.87 1.50
N GLU A 25 -14.03 7.55 1.97
CA GLU A 25 -13.16 8.52 2.64
C GLU A 25 -12.52 9.45 1.59
N PRO A 26 -12.41 10.76 1.86
CA PRO A 26 -11.74 11.69 0.97
C PRO A 26 -10.27 11.30 0.84
N GLN A 27 -9.85 10.94 -0.39
CA GLN A 27 -8.46 10.60 -0.68
C GLN A 27 -7.71 11.87 -1.11
N ASN A 28 -6.82 12.34 -0.23
CA ASN A 28 -5.82 13.32 -0.62
C ASN A 28 -4.76 12.64 -1.50
N PHE A 29 -4.37 13.26 -2.61
CA PHE A 29 -3.34 12.72 -3.51
C PHE A 29 -2.04 13.53 -3.43
N LEU A 30 -0.91 12.85 -3.66
CA LEU A 30 0.43 13.42 -3.70
C LEU A 30 1.09 13.07 -5.04
N ILE A 31 1.85 14.02 -5.59
CA ILE A 31 2.67 13.82 -6.78
C ILE A 31 4.06 13.41 -6.33
N VAL A 32 4.48 12.20 -6.68
CA VAL A 32 5.82 11.68 -6.46
C VAL A 32 6.61 11.83 -7.76
N THR A 33 7.68 12.62 -7.73
CA THR A 33 8.61 12.76 -8.86
C THR A 33 9.72 11.72 -8.73
N LEU A 34 9.84 10.85 -9.71
CA LEU A 34 10.88 9.83 -9.82
C LEU A 34 12.22 10.45 -10.28
N LYS A 35 13.31 9.70 -10.09
CA LYS A 35 14.66 10.14 -10.48
C LYS A 35 14.84 10.38 -11.99
N ASP A 36 14.04 9.71 -12.81
CA ASP A 36 14.00 9.89 -14.27
C ASP A 36 13.09 11.06 -14.71
N GLY A 37 12.56 11.84 -13.76
CA GLY A 37 11.68 12.98 -14.02
C GLY A 37 10.22 12.61 -14.27
N LYS A 38 9.87 11.32 -14.31
CA LYS A 38 8.48 10.88 -14.38
C LYS A 38 7.74 11.22 -13.09
N LYS A 39 6.43 11.41 -13.21
CA LYS A 39 5.55 11.73 -12.09
C LYS A 39 4.54 10.60 -11.89
N LEU A 40 4.30 10.24 -10.64
CA LEU A 40 3.25 9.31 -10.23
C LEU A 40 2.34 10.01 -9.23
N VAL A 41 1.03 9.78 -9.34
CA VAL A 41 0.06 10.28 -8.36
C VAL A 41 -0.41 9.13 -7.50
N VAL A 42 -0.08 9.20 -6.21
CA VAL A 42 -0.43 8.21 -5.19
C VAL A 42 -1.26 8.85 -4.09
N SER A 43 -1.99 8.07 -3.29
CA SER A 43 -2.72 8.69 -2.17
C SER A 43 -1.75 9.10 -1.07
N SER A 44 -2.12 10.14 -0.33
CA SER A 44 -1.39 10.60 0.85
C SER A 44 -1.23 9.45 1.85
N ASP A 45 -2.28 8.65 2.05
CA ASP A 45 -2.25 7.52 2.98
C ASP A 45 -1.27 6.44 2.52
N THR A 46 -1.23 6.08 1.23
CA THR A 46 -0.25 5.09 0.76
C THR A 46 1.18 5.61 0.83
N TYR A 47 1.40 6.91 0.59
CA TYR A 47 2.73 7.50 0.70
C TYR A 47 3.27 7.47 2.14
N HIS A 48 2.41 7.77 3.12
CA HIS A 48 2.72 7.75 4.54
C HIS A 48 2.58 6.37 5.19
N GLY A 49 2.25 5.33 4.41
CA GLY A 49 2.20 3.95 4.91
C GLY A 49 1.02 3.66 5.84
N ILE A 50 -0.11 4.32 5.63
CA ILE A 50 -1.33 4.12 6.42
C ILE A 50 -2.19 3.01 5.79
N LEU A 51 -2.28 1.90 6.50
CA LEU A 51 -3.16 0.78 6.19
C LEU A 51 -4.47 0.89 6.96
N THR A 52 -5.57 0.50 6.32
CA THR A 52 -6.87 0.34 6.98
C THR A 52 -7.04 -1.13 7.38
N ALA A 53 -7.21 -1.39 8.67
CA ALA A 53 -7.40 -2.72 9.24
C ALA A 53 -8.68 -2.75 10.07
N GLY A 54 -9.82 -2.99 9.42
CA GLY A 54 -11.13 -2.97 10.07
C GLY A 54 -11.49 -1.58 10.62
N GLU A 55 -11.60 -1.49 11.94
CA GLU A 55 -11.96 -0.26 12.68
C GLU A 55 -10.73 0.55 13.15
N LEU A 56 -9.55 0.22 12.65
CA LEU A 56 -8.28 0.89 12.98
C LEU A 56 -7.54 1.31 11.71
N TYR A 57 -6.75 2.38 11.84
CA TYR A 57 -5.63 2.61 10.93
C TYR A 57 -4.35 2.11 11.57
N ARG A 58 -3.42 1.65 10.73
CA ARG A 58 -2.08 1.22 11.15
C ARG A 58 -1.03 1.88 10.27
N CYS A 59 -0.06 2.54 10.88
CA CYS A 59 1.12 3.00 10.17
C CYS A 59 2.16 1.87 10.12
N VAL A 60 2.61 1.49 8.92
CA VAL A 60 3.63 0.44 8.76
C VAL A 60 5.03 0.88 9.19
N PHE A 61 5.33 2.18 9.13
CA PHE A 61 6.66 2.70 9.45
C PHE A 61 6.84 2.98 10.95
N CYS A 62 5.78 3.49 11.59
CA CYS A 62 5.79 3.77 13.03
C CYS A 62 5.37 2.56 13.86
N GLU A 63 4.84 1.51 13.23
CA GLU A 63 4.25 0.34 13.89
C GLU A 63 3.15 0.69 14.92
N THR A 64 2.50 1.84 14.72
CA THR A 64 1.43 2.33 15.60
C THR A 64 0.05 2.09 15.00
N GLU A 65 -0.86 1.63 15.84
CA GLU A 65 -2.29 1.56 15.55
C GLU A 65 -2.99 2.81 16.09
N MET A 66 -4.00 3.28 15.38
CA MET A 66 -4.79 4.44 15.75
C MET A 66 -6.25 4.16 15.44
N ALA A 67 -7.16 4.76 16.21
CA ALA A 67 -8.58 4.69 15.92
C ALA A 67 -8.86 5.16 14.49
N ARG A 68 -9.92 4.64 13.87
CA ARG A 68 -10.37 5.05 12.53
C ARG A 68 -11.03 6.45 12.55
N ASP A 69 -10.25 7.42 12.98
CA ASP A 69 -10.57 8.84 13.04
C ASP A 69 -9.61 9.59 12.10
N LEU A 70 -10.21 10.36 11.17
CA LEU A 70 -9.47 11.16 10.20
C LEU A 70 -8.57 12.19 10.89
N ILE A 71 -8.99 12.79 12.00
CA ILE A 71 -8.19 13.79 12.72
C ILE A 71 -6.94 13.13 13.30
N CYS A 72 -7.09 11.98 13.94
CA CYS A 72 -5.96 11.19 14.43
C CYS A 72 -4.99 10.79 13.31
N LYS A 73 -5.51 10.34 12.16
CA LYS A 73 -4.73 9.96 10.98
C LYS A 73 -3.92 11.14 10.43
N GLU A 74 -4.55 12.28 10.19
CA GLU A 74 -3.87 13.46 9.65
C GLU A 74 -2.85 14.02 10.65
N ARG A 75 -3.18 14.05 11.95
CA ARG A 75 -2.23 14.47 13.00
C ARG A 75 -1.00 13.55 13.06
N HIS A 76 -1.18 12.25 12.89
CA HIS A 76 -0.06 11.31 12.83
C HIS A 76 0.84 11.60 11.62
N LYS A 77 0.26 11.74 10.42
CA LYS A 77 1.01 12.05 9.19
C LYS A 77 1.78 13.37 9.30
N ALA A 78 1.19 14.38 9.94
CA ALA A 78 1.80 15.69 10.15
C ALA A 78 2.83 15.72 11.30
N SER A 79 2.92 14.67 12.12
CA SER A 79 3.83 14.66 13.27
C SER A 79 5.29 14.65 12.83
N GLU A 80 6.12 15.43 13.51
CA GLU A 80 7.56 15.48 13.22
C GLU A 80 8.23 14.11 13.39
N ASN A 81 7.77 13.34 14.37
CA ASN A 81 8.25 11.97 14.60
C ASN A 81 7.97 11.06 13.40
N HIS A 82 6.75 11.08 12.86
CA HIS A 82 6.41 10.30 11.68
C HIS A 82 7.26 10.70 10.47
N ARG A 83 7.46 12.00 10.23
CA ARG A 83 8.29 12.49 9.12
C ARG A 83 9.74 12.00 9.23
N LYS A 84 10.36 12.12 10.42
CA LYS A 84 11.73 11.63 10.68
C LYS A 84 11.86 10.13 10.43
N ILE A 85 10.87 9.35 10.87
CA ILE A 85 10.85 7.91 10.62
C ILE A 85 10.71 7.62 9.12
N LEU A 86 9.80 8.30 8.42
CA LEU A 86 9.54 8.11 7.00
C LEU A 86 10.77 8.41 6.11
N GLU A 87 11.58 9.40 6.49
CA GLU A 87 12.87 9.70 5.84
C GLU A 87 13.86 8.53 5.92
N GLY A 88 13.79 7.73 6.98
CA GLY A 88 14.59 6.51 7.15
C GLY A 88 14.17 5.34 6.25
N TYR A 89 13.05 5.45 5.53
CA TYR A 89 12.51 4.41 4.65
C TYR A 89 12.45 4.87 3.18
N PRO A 90 13.57 5.24 2.53
CA PRO A 90 13.54 5.69 1.14
C PRO A 90 13.03 4.59 0.20
N HIS A 91 12.50 5.00 -0.96
CA HIS A 91 12.20 4.06 -2.04
C HIS A 91 13.48 3.39 -2.55
N VAL A 92 13.41 2.09 -2.77
CA VAL A 92 14.54 1.27 -3.21
C VAL A 92 14.70 1.44 -4.72
N ASP A 93 15.85 1.94 -5.14
CA ASP A 93 16.15 2.28 -6.53
C ASP A 93 16.00 1.11 -7.52
N GLU A 94 16.29 -0.10 -7.06
CA GLU A 94 16.14 -1.32 -7.85
C GLU A 94 14.72 -1.50 -8.41
N PHE A 95 13.70 -1.09 -7.64
CA PHE A 95 12.31 -1.22 -8.03
C PHE A 95 11.76 -0.03 -8.83
N LYS A 96 12.58 1.02 -9.09
CA LYS A 96 12.27 2.16 -9.96
C LYS A 96 10.86 2.75 -9.71
N GLU A 97 10.00 2.71 -10.72
CA GLU A 97 8.64 3.27 -10.71
C GLU A 97 7.62 2.48 -9.87
N ASN A 98 8.00 1.31 -9.35
CA ASN A 98 7.10 0.49 -8.54
C ASN A 98 6.95 1.01 -7.10
N LEU A 99 7.78 1.98 -6.69
CA LEU A 99 7.74 2.65 -5.37
C LEU A 99 7.71 1.67 -4.19
N LEU A 100 8.65 0.72 -4.15
CA LEU A 100 8.85 -0.15 -3.00
C LEU A 100 9.78 0.52 -1.98
N ARG A 101 9.41 0.50 -0.70
CA ARG A 101 10.27 0.88 0.43
C ARG A 101 10.67 -0.37 1.20
N LYS A 102 11.94 -0.51 1.59
CA LYS A 102 12.41 -1.65 2.37
C LYS A 102 12.06 -1.45 3.85
N LEU A 103 11.22 -2.31 4.44
CA LEU A 103 10.86 -2.21 5.85
C LEU A 103 11.86 -2.96 6.74
N SER A 104 12.22 -4.18 6.34
CA SER A 104 13.11 -5.06 7.09
C SER A 104 13.91 -5.95 6.14
N THR A 105 14.60 -6.96 6.68
CA THR A 105 15.24 -8.01 5.86
C THR A 105 14.21 -8.87 5.11
N SER A 106 13.01 -9.03 5.66
CA SER A 106 11.99 -9.95 5.16
C SER A 106 10.85 -9.28 4.41
N GLY A 107 10.72 -7.95 4.45
CA GLY A 107 9.54 -7.25 3.94
C GLY A 107 9.84 -5.93 3.24
N HIS A 108 9.03 -5.67 2.22
CA HIS A 108 8.94 -4.40 1.50
C HIS A 108 7.52 -3.86 1.61
N TYR A 109 7.39 -2.55 1.61
CA TYR A 109 6.11 -1.87 1.50
C TYR A 109 5.94 -1.32 0.09
N CYS A 110 4.84 -1.64 -0.57
CA CYS A 110 4.50 -1.09 -1.89
C CYS A 110 3.61 0.14 -1.73
N THR A 111 4.14 1.32 -2.07
CA THR A 111 3.38 2.58 -2.04
C THR A 111 2.26 2.63 -3.09
N VAL A 112 2.41 1.91 -4.21
CA VAL A 112 1.39 1.87 -5.29
C VAL A 112 0.16 1.09 -4.82
N CYS A 113 0.37 -0.08 -4.22
CA CYS A 113 -0.70 -1.00 -3.84
C CYS A 113 -1.19 -0.85 -2.39
N ASN A 114 -0.51 -0.06 -1.55
CA ASN A 114 -0.78 0.04 -0.11
C ASN A 114 -0.70 -1.30 0.63
N VAL A 115 0.34 -2.11 0.37
CA VAL A 115 0.48 -3.44 0.99
C VAL A 115 1.92 -3.71 1.41
N VAL A 116 2.07 -4.57 2.42
CA VAL A 116 3.37 -5.15 2.78
C VAL A 116 3.54 -6.48 2.03
N VAL A 117 4.69 -6.64 1.38
CA VAL A 117 5.06 -7.77 0.55
C VAL A 117 6.34 -8.38 1.09
N MET A 118 6.40 -9.71 1.18
CA MET A 118 7.66 -10.36 1.59
C MET A 118 8.74 -10.19 0.51
N THR A 119 10.00 -10.09 0.90
CA THR A 119 11.14 -9.88 0.00
C THR A 119 11.18 -10.88 -1.16
N ASN A 120 10.95 -12.17 -0.89
CA ASN A 120 10.93 -13.24 -1.91
C ASN A 120 9.72 -13.17 -2.86
N TYR A 121 8.70 -12.38 -2.54
CA TYR A 121 7.53 -12.16 -3.37
C TYR A 121 7.47 -10.76 -4.00
N ALA A 122 8.47 -9.90 -3.75
CA ALA A 122 8.50 -8.53 -4.27
C ALA A 122 8.44 -8.50 -5.81
N TYR A 123 9.28 -9.27 -6.51
CA TYR A 123 9.26 -9.32 -7.98
C TYR A 123 7.95 -9.89 -8.52
N ARG A 124 7.46 -10.99 -7.94
CA ARG A 124 6.17 -11.57 -8.34
C ARG A 124 5.01 -10.59 -8.13
N HIS A 125 5.06 -9.78 -7.07
CA HIS A 125 4.06 -8.76 -6.81
C HIS A 125 4.05 -7.68 -7.90
N ILE A 126 5.22 -7.12 -8.25
CA ILE A 126 5.31 -6.06 -9.25
C ILE A 126 4.98 -6.53 -10.67
N GLU A 127 5.24 -7.80 -11.00
CA GLU A 127 4.84 -8.42 -12.27
C GLU A 127 3.35 -8.78 -12.29
N GLY A 128 2.73 -8.86 -11.12
CA GLY A 128 1.33 -9.18 -10.92
C GLY A 128 0.41 -8.22 -11.67
N HIS A 129 -0.68 -8.77 -12.21
CA HIS A 129 -1.66 -7.98 -12.95
C HIS A 129 -2.28 -6.85 -12.10
N SER A 130 -2.57 -7.14 -10.82
CA SER A 130 -3.14 -6.16 -9.89
C SER A 130 -2.22 -4.95 -9.68
N HIS A 131 -0.91 -5.19 -9.50
CA HIS A 131 0.05 -4.10 -9.32
C HIS A 131 0.16 -3.24 -10.57
N ARG A 132 0.23 -3.85 -11.76
CA ARG A 132 0.27 -3.13 -13.03
C ARG A 132 -0.95 -2.23 -13.24
N LEU A 133 -2.14 -2.69 -12.86
CA LEU A 133 -3.35 -1.86 -12.92
C LEU A 133 -3.28 -0.65 -11.97
N GLU A 134 -2.80 -0.83 -10.74
CA GLU A 134 -2.66 0.29 -9.80
C GLU A 134 -1.56 1.27 -10.23
N LEU A 135 -0.47 0.77 -10.81
CA LEU A 135 0.60 1.58 -11.37
C LEU A 135 0.09 2.42 -12.56
N ASP A 136 -0.65 1.80 -13.48
CA ASP A 136 -1.26 2.50 -14.63
C ASP A 136 -2.25 3.58 -14.19
N LYS A 137 -3.06 3.31 -13.15
CA LYS A 137 -3.91 4.33 -12.52
C LYS A 137 -3.09 5.48 -11.93
N ALA A 138 -1.96 5.19 -11.28
CA ALA A 138 -1.08 6.23 -10.72
C ALA A 138 -0.43 7.09 -11.81
N GLN A 139 -0.03 6.48 -12.93
CA GLN A 139 0.51 7.17 -14.10
C GLN A 139 -0.56 8.01 -14.81
N SER A 140 -1.73 7.42 -15.07
CA SER A 140 -2.86 8.09 -15.71
C SER A 140 -3.32 9.33 -14.93
N ARG A 141 -3.38 9.22 -13.59
CA ARG A 141 -3.68 10.38 -12.73
C ARG A 141 -2.65 11.50 -12.88
N ALA A 142 -1.36 11.17 -12.99
CA ALA A 142 -0.31 12.16 -13.19
C ALA A 142 -0.45 12.92 -14.52
N LEU A 143 -0.86 12.23 -15.59
CA LEU A 143 -1.11 12.84 -16.90
C LEU A 143 -2.35 13.75 -16.89
N SER A 144 -3.39 13.37 -16.15
CA SER A 144 -4.62 14.15 -16.02
C SER A 144 -4.52 15.35 -15.07
N TYR A 145 -3.47 15.41 -14.24
CA TYR A 145 -3.32 16.47 -13.24
C TYR A 145 -2.99 17.79 -13.92
N LYS A 146 -3.98 18.70 -13.99
CA LYS A 146 -3.77 20.09 -14.37
C LYS A 146 -3.49 20.89 -13.11
N PRO A 147 -2.29 21.48 -12.93
CA PRO A 147 -2.07 22.39 -11.82
C PRO A 147 -3.03 23.58 -11.96
N SER A 148 -3.89 23.79 -10.96
CA SER A 148 -4.66 25.02 -10.83
C SER A 148 -3.66 26.15 -10.59
N TYR A 149 -3.55 27.08 -11.53
CA TYR A 149 -2.82 28.34 -11.38
C TYR A 149 -3.68 29.39 -10.71
#